data_AF-A0A3S3QE28-F1
#
_entry.id   AF-A0A3S3QE28-F1
#
_cell.length_a   1.000
_cell.length_b   1.000
_cell.length_c   1.000
_cell.angle_alpha   90.00
_cell.angle_beta   90.00
_cell.angle_gamma   90.00
#
_symmetry.space_group_name_H-M   'P 1'
#
loop_
_entity.id
_entity.type
_entity.pdbx_description
1 polymer ?
#
loop_
_entity_poly.entity_id
_entity_poly.type
_entity_poly.pdbx_seq_one_letter_code
_entity_poly.pdbx_strand_id
1 'polypeptide(L)'
;MKILSFQFNIRLFVFLLIGFVLCTIVGTVSHEGGHWAVSKYFGNTPKIHYASTSLGFEAKATEFETFYEKNKSKILSREESPEKEKFREINKNVGREKFLITLGGPIQTMITGTIGFLILWFNRKKIYRKYNLTFSIWASIFITFFWSRQILNFIGSLDTLFETERRAYRSDEPKLSQYLELPHWVFGLITCILGLLLLSWVFFKIIPIRQRLTFLLAGLTGSALGLYLWMDKLGPVILP
;
A
#
# COMPACT_ATOMS: atom_id res chain seq x y z
N MET A 1 19.74 18.18 21.86
CA MET A 1 19.80 18.00 20.39
C MET A 1 18.59 18.71 19.78
N LYS A 2 18.75 19.75 18.94
CA LYS A 2 17.58 20.40 18.30
C LYS A 2 16.98 19.44 17.27
N ILE A 3 15.71 19.07 17.44
CA ILE A 3 15.00 18.11 16.57
C ILE A 3 14.37 18.84 15.37
N LEU A 4 13.78 20.00 15.65
CA LEU A 4 13.14 20.91 14.71
C LEU A 4 13.71 22.32 14.87
N SER A 5 13.70 23.08 13.78
CA SER A 5 13.84 24.53 13.83
C SER A 5 12.57 25.16 13.29
N PHE A 6 12.12 26.26 13.89
CA PHE A 6 10.94 27.02 13.45
C PHE A 6 11.20 27.89 12.21
N GLN A 7 12.03 27.40 11.29
CA GLN A 7 12.29 28.06 10.01
C GLN A 7 11.30 27.54 8.97
N PHE A 8 10.62 28.47 8.33
CA PHE A 8 9.66 28.19 7.27
C PHE A 8 10.13 28.81 5.96
N ASN A 9 10.14 28.02 4.88
CA ASN A 9 10.52 28.47 3.55
C ASN A 9 9.35 28.27 2.59
N ILE A 10 8.68 29.37 2.20
CA ILE A 10 7.47 29.32 1.37
C ILE A 10 7.73 28.73 -0.03
N ARG A 11 8.89 29.02 -0.65
CA ARG A 11 9.21 28.49 -1.98
C ARG A 11 9.37 26.97 -1.93
N LEU A 12 10.08 26.49 -0.92
CA LEU A 12 10.24 25.06 -0.69
C LEU A 12 8.89 24.42 -0.30
N PHE A 13 8.07 25.10 0.51
CA PHE A 13 6.75 24.62 0.89
C PHE A 13 5.86 24.33 -0.32
N VAL A 14 5.72 25.29 -1.24
CA VAL A 14 4.88 25.13 -2.45
C VAL A 14 5.39 23.98 -3.31
N PHE A 15 6.70 23.91 -3.53
CA PHE A 15 7.33 22.81 -4.26
C PHE A 15 7.02 21.45 -3.63
N LEU A 16 7.19 21.33 -2.31
CA LEU A 16 6.94 20.09 -1.60
C LEU A 16 5.46 19.73 -1.58
N LEU A 17 4.57 20.71 -1.39
CA LEU A 17 3.12 20.53 -1.38
C LEU A 17 2.64 19.91 -2.69
N ILE A 18 3.06 20.48 -3.83
CA ILE A 18 2.72 19.93 -5.15
C ILE A 18 3.29 18.52 -5.30
N GLY A 19 4.54 18.30 -4.87
CA GLY A 19 5.16 16.99 -4.87
C GLY A 19 4.36 15.95 -4.08
N PHE A 20 3.91 16.28 -2.87
CA PHE A 20 3.07 15.40 -2.06
C PHE A 20 1.72 15.12 -2.70
N VAL A 21 1.03 16.14 -3.24
CA VAL A 21 -0.24 15.95 -3.97
C VAL A 21 -0.07 14.92 -5.09
N LEU A 22 0.96 15.10 -5.94
CA LEU A 22 1.23 14.20 -7.06
C LEU A 22 1.61 12.80 -6.57
N CYS A 23 2.48 12.69 -5.57
CA CYS A 23 2.90 11.40 -5.02
C CYS A 23 1.76 10.64 -4.34
N THR A 24 0.78 11.31 -3.73
CA THR A 24 -0.41 10.66 -3.18
C THR A 24 -1.26 10.00 -4.27
N ILE A 25 -1.46 10.71 -5.39
CA ILE A 25 -2.19 10.17 -6.56
C ILE A 25 -1.42 9.00 -7.14
N VAL A 26 -0.14 9.20 -7.49
CA VAL A 26 0.71 8.18 -8.10
C VAL A 26 0.83 6.96 -7.19
N GLY A 27 1.03 7.15 -5.89
CA GLY A 27 1.14 6.06 -4.93
C GLY A 27 -0.15 5.25 -4.78
N THR A 28 -1.32 5.88 -4.95
CA THR A 28 -2.60 5.17 -4.94
C THR A 28 -2.76 4.35 -6.21
N VAL A 29 -2.57 4.96 -7.37
CA VAL A 29 -2.70 4.25 -8.66
C VAL A 29 -1.65 3.15 -8.81
N SER A 30 -0.42 3.37 -8.35
CA SER A 30 0.63 2.34 -8.43
C SER A 30 0.33 1.15 -7.51
N HIS A 31 -0.23 1.40 -6.32
CA HIS A 31 -0.67 0.34 -5.40
C HIS A 31 -1.73 -0.54 -6.06
N GLU A 32 -2.75 0.07 -6.66
CA GLU A 32 -3.76 -0.65 -7.44
C GLU A 32 -3.15 -1.38 -8.65
N GLY A 33 -2.18 -0.75 -9.31
CA GLY A 33 -1.37 -1.37 -10.35
C GLY A 33 -0.64 -2.64 -9.89
N GLY A 34 -0.24 -2.72 -8.62
CA GLY A 34 0.35 -3.90 -7.99
C GLY A 34 -0.64 -5.07 -7.93
N HIS A 35 -1.87 -4.83 -7.47
CA HIS A 35 -2.93 -5.84 -7.49
C HIS A 35 -3.26 -6.28 -8.92
N TRP A 36 -3.39 -5.33 -9.82
CA TRP A 36 -3.67 -5.57 -11.23
C TRP A 36 -2.61 -6.45 -11.88
N ALA A 37 -1.32 -6.14 -11.68
CA ALA A 37 -0.22 -6.89 -12.27
C ALA A 37 -0.21 -8.35 -11.83
N VAL A 38 -0.41 -8.61 -10.53
CA VAL A 38 -0.47 -9.98 -10.01
C VAL A 38 -1.72 -10.70 -10.49
N SER A 39 -2.89 -10.05 -10.51
CA SER A 39 -4.11 -10.68 -11.01
C SER A 39 -4.00 -11.03 -12.50
N LYS A 40 -3.37 -10.16 -13.29
CA LYS A 40 -3.12 -10.39 -14.71
C LYS A 40 -2.16 -11.57 -14.94
N TYR A 41 -1.15 -11.74 -14.08
CA TYR A 41 -0.23 -12.88 -14.12
C TYR A 41 -0.98 -14.22 -13.97
N PHE A 42 -2.06 -14.27 -13.19
CA PHE A 42 -2.92 -15.46 -13.04
C PHE A 42 -3.98 -15.64 -14.14
N GLY A 43 -3.89 -14.86 -15.21
CA GLY A 43 -4.77 -14.97 -16.38
C GLY A 43 -6.16 -14.35 -16.20
N ASN A 44 -6.38 -13.58 -15.13
CA ASN A 44 -7.66 -12.89 -14.92
C ASN A 44 -7.79 -11.66 -15.82
N THR A 45 -8.96 -11.03 -15.77
CA THR A 45 -9.29 -9.78 -16.48
C THR A 45 -9.48 -8.60 -15.51
N PRO A 46 -8.45 -8.25 -14.71
CA PRO A 46 -8.58 -7.19 -13.71
C PRO A 46 -8.76 -5.81 -14.35
N LYS A 47 -9.50 -4.93 -13.66
CA LYS A 47 -9.66 -3.52 -14.02
C LYS A 47 -9.25 -2.63 -12.85
N ILE A 48 -8.49 -1.59 -13.15
CA ILE A 48 -8.11 -0.57 -12.16
C ILE A 48 -9.23 0.47 -12.10
N HIS A 49 -9.69 0.74 -10.88
CA HIS A 49 -10.56 1.85 -10.52
C HIS A 49 -9.78 2.84 -9.66
N TYR A 50 -10.31 4.04 -9.45
CA TYR A 50 -9.59 5.11 -8.74
C TYR A 50 -9.16 4.76 -7.31
N ALA A 51 -9.92 3.89 -6.63
CA ALA A 51 -9.68 3.52 -5.23
C ALA A 51 -9.57 2.00 -5.01
N SER A 52 -9.60 1.20 -6.07
CA SER A 52 -9.60 -0.26 -5.96
C SER A 52 -9.25 -0.93 -7.28
N THR A 53 -9.00 -2.23 -7.22
CA THR A 53 -8.79 -3.07 -8.41
C THR A 53 -9.79 -4.22 -8.39
N SER A 54 -10.56 -4.37 -9.48
CA SER A 54 -11.37 -5.56 -9.67
C SER A 54 -10.47 -6.75 -9.99
N LEU A 55 -10.73 -7.89 -9.35
CA LEU A 55 -9.85 -9.04 -9.49
C LEU A 55 -10.07 -9.77 -10.83
N GLY A 56 -11.22 -9.60 -11.49
CA GLY A 56 -11.54 -10.30 -12.74
C GLY A 56 -11.77 -11.80 -12.56
N PHE A 57 -12.33 -12.20 -11.40
CA PHE A 57 -12.55 -13.60 -11.03
C PHE A 57 -13.90 -14.15 -11.49
N GLU A 58 -14.74 -13.37 -12.18
CA GLU A 58 -16.15 -13.70 -12.42
C GLU A 58 -16.30 -15.06 -13.11
N ALA A 59 -15.55 -15.30 -14.19
CA ALA A 59 -15.61 -16.57 -14.91
C ALA A 59 -15.15 -17.77 -14.05
N LYS A 60 -14.03 -17.62 -13.34
CA LYS A 60 -13.50 -18.65 -12.42
C LYS A 60 -14.47 -18.92 -11.25
N ALA A 61 -15.11 -17.87 -10.74
CA ALA A 61 -16.08 -17.96 -9.66
C ALA A 61 -17.33 -18.72 -10.09
N THR A 62 -17.87 -18.41 -11.28
CA THR A 62 -19.03 -19.12 -11.85
C THR A 62 -18.70 -20.60 -12.10
N GLU A 63 -17.52 -20.90 -12.63
CA GLU A 63 -17.09 -22.29 -12.83
C GLU A 63 -17.00 -23.06 -11.51
N PHE A 64 -16.39 -22.44 -10.50
CA PHE A 64 -16.25 -23.02 -9.17
C PHE A 64 -17.60 -23.24 -8.47
N GLU A 65 -18.50 -22.26 -8.54
CA GLU A 65 -19.85 -22.33 -7.98
C GLU A 65 -20.67 -23.44 -8.66
N THR A 66 -20.58 -23.54 -10.00
CA THR A 66 -21.23 -24.61 -10.77
C THR A 66 -20.69 -25.99 -10.37
N PHE A 67 -19.36 -26.11 -10.19
CA PHE A 67 -18.74 -27.36 -9.71
C PHE A 67 -19.20 -27.71 -8.30
N TYR A 68 -19.27 -26.73 -7.40
CA TYR A 68 -19.72 -26.92 -6.02
C TYR A 68 -21.17 -27.39 -5.97
N GLU A 69 -22.10 -26.69 -6.62
CA GLU A 69 -23.53 -27.04 -6.59
C GLU A 69 -23.80 -28.41 -7.23
N LYS A 70 -23.09 -28.75 -8.32
CA LYS A 70 -23.19 -30.08 -8.95
C LYS A 70 -22.73 -31.23 -8.05
N ASN A 71 -21.77 -30.98 -7.16
CA ASN A 71 -21.13 -32.03 -6.34
C ASN A 71 -21.37 -31.86 -4.84
N LYS A 72 -22.32 -31.00 -4.45
CA LYS A 72 -22.55 -30.55 -3.08
C LYS A 72 -22.72 -31.68 -2.08
N SER A 73 -23.51 -32.70 -2.43
CA SER A 73 -23.74 -33.87 -1.57
C SER A 73 -22.47 -34.68 -1.31
N LYS A 74 -21.58 -34.82 -2.31
CA LYS A 74 -20.30 -35.53 -2.21
C LYS A 74 -19.21 -34.72 -1.51
N ILE A 75 -19.28 -33.39 -1.61
CA ILE A 75 -18.34 -32.48 -0.92
C ILE A 75 -18.66 -32.42 0.59
N LEU A 76 -19.96 -32.37 0.94
CA LEU A 76 -20.44 -32.28 2.31
C LEU A 76 -20.49 -33.63 3.04
N SER A 77 -20.41 -34.75 2.33
CA SER A 77 -20.37 -36.07 2.95
C SER A 77 -19.14 -36.23 3.83
N ARG A 78 -19.23 -37.09 4.85
CA ARG A 78 -18.08 -37.43 5.71
C ARG A 78 -17.04 -38.28 4.99
N GLU A 79 -17.45 -38.98 3.94
CA GLU A 79 -16.59 -39.83 3.12
C GLU A 79 -15.62 -38.98 2.28
N GLU A 80 -14.42 -39.52 2.04
CA GLU A 80 -13.49 -38.92 1.08
C GLU A 80 -13.92 -39.32 -0.34
N SER A 81 -14.00 -38.33 -1.22
CA SER A 81 -14.38 -38.51 -2.63
C SER A 81 -13.44 -37.72 -3.53
N PRO A 82 -13.19 -38.18 -4.78
CA PRO A 82 -12.37 -37.43 -5.73
C PRO A 82 -12.88 -36.00 -5.95
N GLU A 83 -14.20 -35.79 -5.90
CA GLU A 83 -14.81 -34.47 -6.05
C GLU A 83 -14.53 -33.55 -4.86
N LYS A 84 -14.48 -34.10 -3.64
CA LYS A 84 -14.12 -33.38 -2.42
C LYS A 84 -12.64 -33.00 -2.39
N GLU A 85 -11.77 -33.89 -2.83
CA GLU A 85 -10.34 -33.60 -2.98
C GLU A 85 -10.11 -32.50 -4.02
N LYS A 86 -10.74 -32.61 -5.20
CA LYS A 86 -10.70 -31.59 -6.25
C LYS A 86 -11.24 -30.23 -5.76
N PHE A 87 -12.33 -30.23 -4.99
CA PHE A 87 -12.86 -29.00 -4.38
C PHE A 87 -11.84 -28.35 -3.43
N ARG A 88 -11.20 -29.13 -2.55
CA ARG A 88 -10.15 -28.64 -1.63
C ARG A 88 -8.97 -28.06 -2.39
N GLU A 89 -8.54 -28.71 -3.46
CA GLU A 89 -7.45 -28.24 -4.32
C GLU A 89 -7.79 -26.90 -4.97
N ILE A 90 -8.96 -26.79 -5.59
CA ILE A 90 -9.41 -25.53 -6.21
C ILE A 90 -9.50 -24.42 -5.16
N ASN A 91 -10.10 -24.70 -4.00
CA ASN A 91 -10.24 -23.71 -2.93
C ASN A 91 -8.87 -23.22 -2.40
N LYS A 92 -7.91 -24.15 -2.24
CA LYS A 92 -6.53 -23.81 -1.85
C LYS A 92 -5.84 -22.96 -2.92
N ASN A 93 -5.99 -23.29 -4.19
CA ASN A 93 -5.41 -22.54 -5.30
C ASN A 93 -6.00 -21.12 -5.39
N VAL A 94 -7.32 -20.99 -5.28
CA VAL A 94 -8.01 -19.69 -5.25
C VAL A 94 -7.58 -18.87 -4.05
N GLY A 95 -7.44 -19.48 -2.87
CA GLY A 95 -6.94 -18.81 -1.67
C GLY A 95 -5.53 -18.26 -1.86
N ARG A 96 -4.61 -19.09 -2.40
CA ARG A 96 -3.24 -18.68 -2.72
C ARG A 96 -3.20 -17.54 -3.75
N GLU A 97 -4.03 -17.62 -4.79
CA GLU A 97 -4.14 -16.60 -5.83
C GLU A 97 -4.56 -15.26 -5.22
N LYS A 98 -5.65 -15.25 -4.44
CA LYS A 98 -6.14 -14.04 -3.77
C LYS A 98 -5.13 -13.48 -2.76
N PHE A 99 -4.43 -14.33 -2.02
CA PHE A 99 -3.36 -13.90 -1.13
C PHE A 99 -2.27 -13.14 -1.89
N LEU A 100 -1.76 -13.71 -2.98
CA LEU A 100 -0.70 -13.09 -3.79
C LEU A 100 -1.17 -11.80 -4.44
N ILE A 101 -2.42 -11.75 -4.91
CA ILE A 101 -2.98 -10.51 -5.46
C ILE A 101 -3.09 -9.43 -4.39
N THR A 102 -3.63 -9.76 -3.20
CA THR A 102 -3.73 -8.83 -2.06
C THR A 102 -2.34 -8.33 -1.64
N LEU A 103 -1.32 -9.18 -1.73
CA LEU A 103 0.05 -8.82 -1.42
C LEU A 103 0.69 -7.87 -2.45
N GLY A 104 0.20 -7.89 -3.70
CA GLY A 104 0.73 -7.13 -4.82
C GLY A 104 0.80 -5.61 -4.58
N GLY A 105 -0.27 -5.01 -4.06
CA GLY A 105 -0.31 -3.57 -3.77
C GLY A 105 0.68 -3.13 -2.69
N PRO A 106 0.63 -3.70 -1.48
CA PRO A 106 1.61 -3.43 -0.43
C PRO A 106 3.05 -3.67 -0.88
N ILE A 107 3.34 -4.79 -1.55
CA ILE A 107 4.70 -5.06 -2.06
C ILE A 107 5.15 -4.02 -3.08
N GLN A 108 4.27 -3.61 -4.01
CA GLN A 108 4.61 -2.59 -5.00
C GLN A 108 5.08 -1.30 -4.32
N THR A 109 4.32 -0.80 -3.34
CA THR A 109 4.67 0.44 -2.65
C THR A 109 5.92 0.29 -1.78
N MET A 110 6.11 -0.85 -1.12
CA MET A 110 7.33 -1.15 -0.35
C MET A 110 8.58 -1.23 -1.24
N ILE A 111 8.50 -1.87 -2.41
CA ILE A 111 9.61 -1.95 -3.37
C ILE A 111 9.97 -0.55 -3.87
N THR A 112 8.98 0.25 -4.29
CA THR A 112 9.20 1.63 -4.74
C THR A 112 9.87 2.45 -3.64
N GLY A 113 9.34 2.41 -2.41
CA GLY A 113 9.94 3.08 -1.26
C GLY A 113 11.38 2.66 -0.97
N THR A 114 11.65 1.36 -1.09
CA THR A 114 12.99 0.79 -0.88
C THR A 114 13.98 1.26 -1.94
N ILE A 115 13.58 1.35 -3.21
CA ILE A 115 14.43 1.89 -4.28
C ILE A 115 14.85 3.34 -3.96
N GLY A 116 13.90 4.19 -3.56
CA GLY A 116 14.20 5.56 -3.15
C GLY A 116 15.17 5.61 -1.97
N PHE A 117 14.94 4.75 -0.97
CA PHE A 117 15.80 4.66 0.21
C PHE A 117 17.23 4.25 -0.15
N LEU A 118 17.41 3.25 -1.02
CA LEU A 118 18.72 2.79 -1.47
C LEU A 118 19.48 3.91 -2.19
N ILE A 119 18.80 4.67 -3.07
CA ILE A 119 19.40 5.83 -3.75
C ILE A 119 19.91 6.86 -2.73
N LEU A 120 19.12 7.18 -1.70
CA LEU A 120 19.52 8.08 -0.62
C LEU A 120 20.68 7.51 0.20
N TRP A 121 20.62 6.23 0.54
CA TRP A 121 21.62 5.55 1.33
C TRP A 121 22.99 5.58 0.65
N PHE A 122 23.08 5.25 -0.63
CA PHE A 122 24.35 5.26 -1.36
C PHE A 122 24.91 6.68 -1.54
N ASN A 123 24.04 7.68 -1.64
CA ASN A 123 24.46 9.08 -1.80
C ASN A 123 24.65 9.85 -0.48
N ARG A 124 24.34 9.26 0.69
CA ARG A 124 24.28 9.93 1.99
C ARG A 124 25.49 10.80 2.34
N LYS A 125 26.71 10.31 2.07
CA LYS A 125 27.96 11.04 2.37
C LYS A 125 28.07 12.36 1.59
N LYS A 126 27.61 12.38 0.33
CA LYS A 126 27.58 13.58 -0.50
C LYS A 126 26.48 14.54 -0.05
N ILE A 127 25.34 14.00 0.40
CA ILE A 127 24.19 14.79 0.85
C ILE A 127 24.54 15.56 2.13
N TYR A 128 25.20 14.93 3.10
CA TYR A 128 25.53 15.58 4.39
C TYR A 128 26.42 16.82 4.27
N ARG A 129 27.17 16.94 3.17
CA ARG A 129 28.03 18.11 2.92
C ARG A 129 27.27 19.28 2.31
N LYS A 130 26.04 19.05 1.82
CA LYS A 130 25.24 20.09 1.17
C LYS A 130 24.36 20.81 2.18
N TYR A 131 24.33 22.12 2.04
CA TYR A 131 23.46 22.98 2.85
C TYR A 131 21.98 22.89 2.42
N ASN A 132 21.73 22.76 1.11
CA ASN A 132 20.40 22.58 0.53
C ASN A 132 20.35 21.30 -0.30
N LEU A 133 19.21 20.61 -0.25
CA LEU A 133 18.96 19.40 -1.05
C LEU A 133 18.65 19.77 -2.50
N THR A 134 19.17 18.97 -3.44
CA THR A 134 18.89 19.12 -4.86
C THR A 134 17.57 18.45 -5.23
N PHE A 135 17.00 18.82 -6.38
CA PHE A 135 15.75 18.23 -6.90
C PHE A 135 15.79 16.70 -6.92
N SER A 136 16.87 16.07 -7.42
CA SER A 136 16.99 14.62 -7.46
C SER A 136 16.95 13.96 -6.08
N ILE A 137 17.50 14.63 -5.04
CA ILE A 137 17.44 14.11 -3.67
C ILE A 137 16.01 14.20 -3.15
N TRP A 138 15.30 15.31 -3.43
CA TRP A 138 13.88 15.43 -3.11
C TRP A 138 13.03 14.37 -3.79
N ALA A 139 13.26 14.11 -5.08
CA ALA A 139 12.59 13.02 -5.81
C ALA A 139 12.83 11.67 -5.13
N SER A 140 14.06 11.36 -4.73
CA SER A 140 14.35 10.13 -3.98
C SER A 140 13.67 10.10 -2.60
N ILE A 141 13.57 11.23 -1.90
CA ILE A 141 12.80 11.34 -0.64
C ILE A 141 11.33 11.02 -0.90
N PHE A 142 10.71 11.63 -1.91
CA PHE A 142 9.32 11.36 -2.26
C PHE A 142 9.09 9.88 -2.59
N ILE A 143 9.98 9.28 -3.37
CA ILE A 143 9.94 7.84 -3.67
C ILE A 143 10.02 7.04 -2.37
N THR A 144 10.96 7.33 -1.46
CA THR A 144 11.06 6.64 -0.16
C THR A 144 9.78 6.76 0.67
N PHE A 145 9.10 7.90 0.60
CA PHE A 145 7.86 8.15 1.34
C PHE A 145 6.67 7.31 0.86
N PHE A 146 6.81 6.44 -0.15
CA PHE A 146 5.81 5.39 -0.44
C PHE A 146 5.63 4.44 0.75
N TRP A 147 6.66 4.27 1.60
CA TRP A 147 6.54 3.56 2.88
C TRP A 147 5.52 4.19 3.84
N SER A 148 5.15 5.46 3.66
CA SER A 148 4.14 6.12 4.52
C SER A 148 2.77 5.48 4.41
N ARG A 149 2.45 4.80 3.29
CA ARG A 149 1.19 4.08 3.11
C ARG A 149 1.03 2.96 4.12
N GLN A 150 2.09 2.20 4.43
CA GLN A 150 2.06 1.14 5.44
C GLN A 150 1.74 1.68 6.84
N ILE A 151 2.26 2.87 7.16
CA ILE A 151 1.99 3.56 8.43
C ILE A 151 0.54 4.04 8.47
N LEU A 152 0.08 4.71 7.40
CA LEU A 152 -1.28 5.25 7.31
C LEU A 152 -2.34 4.14 7.29
N ASN A 153 -2.09 3.05 6.58
CA ASN A 153 -2.97 1.88 6.55
C ASN A 153 -3.09 1.27 7.95
N PHE A 154 -1.98 1.10 8.66
CA PHE A 154 -2.01 0.57 10.03
C PHE A 154 -2.77 1.50 10.98
N ILE A 155 -2.48 2.81 10.95
CA ILE A 155 -3.20 3.81 11.76
C ILE A 155 -4.70 3.79 11.44
N GLY A 156 -5.05 3.75 10.15
CA GLY A 156 -6.42 3.67 9.67
C GLY A 156 -7.13 2.38 10.07
N SER A 157 -6.38 1.30 10.32
CA SER A 157 -6.92 0.03 10.82
C SER A 157 -6.94 -0.07 12.36
N LEU A 158 -6.51 0.95 13.11
CA LEU A 158 -6.53 0.87 14.58
C LEU A 158 -7.95 0.80 15.15
N ASP A 159 -8.95 1.34 14.46
CA ASP A 159 -10.37 1.21 14.86
C ASP A 159 -10.82 -0.26 14.85
N THR A 160 -10.23 -1.09 13.99
CA THR A 160 -10.47 -2.54 13.91
C THR A 160 -9.95 -3.32 15.11
N LEU A 161 -9.12 -2.72 15.97
CA LEU A 161 -8.72 -3.32 17.25
C LEU A 161 -9.85 -3.28 18.29
N PHE A 162 -10.80 -2.35 18.13
CA PHE A 162 -11.89 -2.13 19.08
C PHE A 162 -13.26 -2.57 18.54
N GLU A 163 -13.44 -2.66 17.21
CA GLU A 163 -14.66 -3.15 16.56
C GLU A 163 -14.43 -4.51 15.87
N THR A 164 -15.19 -5.54 16.30
CA THR A 164 -14.76 -6.93 16.15
C THR A 164 -14.86 -7.52 14.73
N GLU A 165 -15.70 -7.05 13.79
CA GLU A 165 -15.89 -7.86 12.56
C GLU A 165 -16.14 -7.15 11.22
N ARG A 166 -16.60 -5.88 11.16
CA ARG A 166 -17.13 -5.33 9.88
C ARG A 166 -16.20 -4.40 9.10
N ARG A 167 -15.26 -3.69 9.76
CA ARG A 167 -14.34 -2.75 9.08
C ARG A 167 -12.95 -3.31 8.78
N ALA A 168 -12.54 -4.35 9.52
CA ALA A 168 -11.25 -5.04 9.34
C ALA A 168 -11.01 -5.52 7.90
N TYR A 169 -12.07 -5.78 7.13
CA TYR A 169 -11.99 -6.42 5.82
C TYR A 169 -11.76 -5.49 4.63
N ARG A 170 -11.62 -4.17 4.82
CA ARG A 170 -11.40 -3.26 3.68
C ARG A 170 -9.92 -3.12 3.29
N SER A 171 -8.99 -3.08 4.25
CA SER A 171 -7.56 -2.94 3.96
C SER A 171 -6.89 -4.26 3.58
N ASP A 172 -5.73 -4.19 2.93
CA ASP A 172 -5.00 -5.37 2.47
C ASP A 172 -4.27 -6.08 3.60
N GLU A 173 -3.71 -5.33 4.55
CA GLU A 173 -2.87 -5.87 5.63
C GLU A 173 -3.65 -6.79 6.59
N PRO A 174 -4.88 -6.48 7.04
CA PRO A 174 -5.69 -7.42 7.81
C PRO A 174 -6.07 -8.69 7.06
N LYS A 175 -6.33 -8.60 5.74
CA LYS A 175 -6.59 -9.76 4.89
C LYS A 175 -5.36 -10.65 4.79
N LEU A 176 -4.17 -10.06 4.64
CA LEU A 176 -2.91 -10.80 4.62
C LEU A 176 -2.65 -11.53 5.94
N SER A 177 -2.91 -10.88 7.08
CA SER A 177 -2.86 -11.54 8.39
C SER A 177 -3.80 -12.75 8.45
N GLN A 178 -5.03 -12.63 7.93
CA GLN A 178 -5.99 -13.73 7.93
C GLN A 178 -5.54 -14.93 7.08
N TYR A 179 -4.96 -14.69 5.90
CA TYR A 179 -4.40 -15.77 5.08
C TYR A 179 -3.23 -16.49 5.76
N LEU A 180 -2.54 -15.83 6.69
CA LEU A 180 -1.44 -16.38 7.46
C LEU A 180 -1.89 -16.95 8.82
N GLU A 181 -3.19 -16.96 9.11
CA GLU A 181 -3.75 -17.36 10.41
C GLU A 181 -3.17 -16.55 11.59
N LEU A 182 -2.78 -15.30 11.32
CA LEU A 182 -2.25 -14.36 12.31
C LEU A 182 -3.36 -13.39 12.77
N PRO A 183 -3.23 -12.80 13.97
CA PRO A 183 -4.09 -11.69 14.36
C PRO A 183 -4.07 -10.56 13.31
N HIS A 184 -5.24 -9.96 13.05
CA HIS A 184 -5.45 -9.01 11.94
C HIS A 184 -4.48 -7.81 11.91
N TRP A 185 -3.91 -7.45 13.06
CA TRP A 185 -3.01 -6.31 13.19
C TRP A 185 -1.52 -6.66 13.01
N VAL A 186 -1.13 -7.95 13.03
CA VAL A 186 0.29 -8.35 13.06
C VAL A 186 1.03 -7.93 11.80
N PHE A 187 0.49 -8.23 10.61
CA PHE A 187 1.15 -7.88 9.35
C PHE A 187 1.31 -6.36 9.22
N GLY A 188 0.24 -5.61 9.48
CA GLY A 188 0.26 -4.15 9.45
C GLY A 188 1.21 -3.54 10.49
N LEU A 189 1.32 -4.12 11.68
CA LEU A 189 2.25 -3.64 12.71
C LEU A 189 3.70 -3.80 12.27
N ILE A 190 4.06 -4.96 11.70
CA ILE A 190 5.42 -5.22 11.22
C ILE A 190 5.79 -4.22 10.12
N THR A 191 4.93 -4.03 9.11
CA THR A 191 5.22 -3.10 8.01
C THR A 191 5.22 -1.64 8.46
N CYS A 192 4.36 -1.28 9.43
CA CYS A 192 4.35 0.04 10.07
C CYS A 192 5.67 0.33 10.79
N ILE A 193 6.19 -0.61 11.60
CA ILE A 193 7.46 -0.45 12.30
C ILE A 193 8.61 -0.24 11.30
N LEU A 194 8.68 -1.06 10.23
CA LEU A 194 9.69 -0.91 9.18
C LEU A 194 9.60 0.46 8.49
N GLY A 195 8.39 0.89 8.13
CA GLY A 195 8.14 2.21 7.55
C GLY A 195 8.59 3.32 8.48
N LEU A 196 8.22 3.27 9.76
CA LEU A 196 8.61 4.27 10.76
C LEU A 196 10.14 4.37 10.91
N LEU A 197 10.84 3.24 10.96
CA LEU A 197 12.30 3.22 11.06
C LEU A 197 12.96 3.89 9.84
N LEU A 198 12.53 3.51 8.63
CA LEU A 198 13.07 4.06 7.38
C LEU A 198 12.78 5.56 7.24
N LEU A 199 11.53 5.97 7.45
CA LEU A 199 11.14 7.38 7.31
C LEU A 199 11.73 8.25 8.41
N SER A 200 11.87 7.73 9.64
CA SER A 200 12.58 8.44 10.72
C SER A 200 14.04 8.68 10.35
N TRP A 201 14.71 7.67 9.76
CA TRP A 201 16.08 7.85 9.29
C TRP A 201 16.17 8.93 8.21
N VAL A 202 15.29 8.93 7.21
CA VAL A 202 15.27 9.98 6.18
C VAL A 202 15.02 11.35 6.79
N PHE A 203 14.02 11.49 7.65
CA PHE A 203 13.65 12.76 8.26
C PHE A 203 14.76 13.33 9.16
N PHE A 204 15.37 12.50 10.01
CA PHE A 204 16.36 12.97 10.97
C PHE A 204 17.80 12.99 10.44
N LYS A 205 18.15 12.19 9.43
CA LYS A 205 19.52 12.12 8.90
C LYS A 205 19.67 12.80 7.55
N ILE A 206 18.70 12.67 6.64
CA ILE A 206 18.79 13.23 5.29
C ILE A 206 18.27 14.66 5.23
N ILE A 207 17.10 14.94 5.82
CA ILE A 207 16.48 16.27 5.72
C ILE A 207 17.17 17.26 6.69
N PRO A 208 17.71 18.39 6.17
CA PRO A 208 18.34 19.41 7.00
C PRO A 208 17.36 19.98 8.03
N ILE A 209 17.82 20.23 9.26
CA ILE A 209 16.98 20.71 10.37
C ILE A 209 16.14 21.95 10.02
N ARG A 210 16.71 22.85 9.19
CA ARG A 210 16.10 24.10 8.70
C ARG A 210 14.89 23.88 7.78
N GLN A 211 14.80 22.70 7.15
CA GLN A 211 13.77 22.37 6.16
C GLN A 211 12.71 21.42 6.71
N ARG A 212 12.94 20.80 7.88
CA ARG A 212 12.05 19.79 8.48
C ARG A 212 10.64 20.29 8.76
N LEU A 213 10.50 21.49 9.31
CA LEU A 213 9.17 22.06 9.59
C LEU A 213 8.41 22.30 8.28
N THR A 214 9.09 22.89 7.29
CA THR A 214 8.52 23.12 5.95
C THR A 214 8.08 21.81 5.30
N PHE A 215 8.91 20.78 5.39
CA PHE A 215 8.62 19.44 4.88
C PHE A 215 7.43 18.78 5.59
N LEU A 216 7.37 18.86 6.91
CA LEU A 216 6.27 18.27 7.70
C LEU A 216 4.93 18.94 7.38
N LEU A 217 4.90 20.28 7.34
CA LEU A 217 3.70 21.02 6.98
C LEU A 217 3.25 20.70 5.56
N ALA A 218 4.18 20.72 4.59
CA ALA A 218 3.87 20.39 3.21
C ALA A 218 3.41 18.93 3.04
N GLY A 219 3.99 18.00 3.80
CA GLY A 219 3.60 16.60 3.83
C GLY A 219 2.18 16.40 4.29
N LEU A 220 1.81 17.01 5.42
CA LEU A 220 0.45 16.92 5.96
C LEU A 220 -0.56 17.58 5.03
N THR A 221 -0.34 18.84 4.64
CA THR A 221 -1.31 19.57 3.81
C THR A 221 -1.38 19.03 2.39
N GLY A 222 -0.23 18.68 1.80
CA GLY A 222 -0.15 18.17 0.44
C GLY A 222 -0.75 16.78 0.30
N SER A 223 -0.50 15.88 1.26
CA SER A 223 -1.10 14.53 1.22
C SER A 223 -2.60 14.56 1.47
N ALA A 224 -3.08 15.40 2.40
CA ALA A 224 -4.51 15.59 2.63
C ALA A 224 -5.22 16.17 1.40
N LEU A 225 -4.64 17.21 0.79
CA LEU A 225 -5.16 17.79 -0.44
C LEU A 225 -5.11 16.79 -1.61
N GLY A 226 -4.04 16.02 -1.73
CA GLY A 226 -3.90 14.98 -2.76
C GLY A 226 -4.97 13.89 -2.63
N LEU A 227 -5.23 13.43 -1.40
CA LEU A 227 -6.31 12.47 -1.12
C LEU A 227 -7.67 13.05 -1.51
N TYR A 228 -7.98 14.28 -1.10
CA TYR A 228 -9.23 14.95 -1.45
C TYR A 228 -9.39 15.10 -2.97
N LEU A 229 -8.36 15.63 -3.65
CA LEU A 229 -8.41 15.82 -5.10
C LEU A 229 -8.55 14.50 -5.85
N TRP A 230 -7.89 13.43 -5.39
CA TRP A 230 -7.98 12.14 -6.03
C TRP A 230 -9.33 11.46 -5.76
N MET A 231 -9.71 11.29 -4.50
CA MET A 231 -10.88 10.49 -4.14
C MET A 231 -12.20 11.16 -4.51
N ASP A 232 -12.30 12.48 -4.37
CA ASP A 232 -13.59 13.17 -4.53
C ASP A 232 -13.77 13.85 -5.89
N LYS A 233 -12.67 14.13 -6.62
CA LYS A 233 -12.72 14.95 -7.85
C LYS A 233 -12.19 14.23 -9.07
N LEU A 234 -10.91 13.89 -9.08
CA LEU A 234 -10.21 13.43 -10.28
C LEU A 234 -10.40 11.94 -10.51
N GLY A 235 -10.23 11.13 -9.47
CA GLY A 235 -10.26 9.68 -9.52
C GLY A 235 -11.55 9.14 -10.13
N PRO A 236 -12.74 9.45 -9.57
CA PRO A 236 -14.01 8.95 -10.08
C PRO A 236 -14.30 9.33 -11.55
N VAL A 237 -13.69 10.41 -12.05
CA VAL A 237 -13.86 10.88 -13.43
C VAL A 237 -12.89 10.17 -14.38
N ILE A 238 -11.64 10.00 -13.96
CA ILE A 238 -10.58 9.45 -14.81
C ILE A 238 -10.61 7.91 -14.82
N LEU A 239 -10.90 7.29 -13.68
CA LEU A 239 -10.90 5.83 -13.46
C LEU A 239 -12.16 5.43 -12.68
N PRO A 240 -13.36 5.50 -13.28
CA PRO A 240 -14.62 5.10 -12.64
C PRO A 240 -14.65 3.62 -12.27
#